data_AF-A0A4P7HIH7-F1
#
_entry.id   AF-A0A4P7HIH7-F1
#
_cell.length_a   1.000
_cell.length_b   1.000
_cell.length_c   1.000
_cell.angle_alpha   90.00
_cell.angle_beta   90.00
_cell.angle_gamma   90.00
#
_symmetry.space_group_name_H-M   'P 1'
#
loop_
_entity.id
_entity.type
_entity.pdbx_description
1 polymer ?
#
loop_
_entity_poly.entity_id
_entity_poly.type
_entity_poly.pdbx_seq_one_letter_code
_entity_poly.pdbx_strand_id
1 'polypeptide(L)'
;MEDHRPAFNVNYFVLVMGSLVAARLLRQRSGSAIINVGSVLSDCAIVYQGAYSSTTYAIRAFTNVLRMALERDGVPVAVALIKPGGMHTPCPEHARRYVDQAPRVPPVIYDPRLVADAIQTV
;
A
#
# COMPACT_ATOMS: atom_id res chain seq x y z
N MET A 1 15.60 10.07 10.51
CA MET A 1 15.65 8.66 10.97
C MET A 1 14.50 8.33 11.91
N GLU A 2 14.14 9.22 12.84
CA GLU A 2 13.07 9.00 13.83
C GLU A 2 11.74 8.54 13.20
N ASP A 3 11.30 9.14 12.10
CA ASP A 3 10.04 8.78 11.45
C ASP A 3 10.11 7.56 10.53
N HIS A 4 11.31 7.19 10.06
CA HIS A 4 11.46 6.08 9.11
C HIS A 4 11.15 4.74 9.78
N ARG A 5 11.71 4.49 10.97
CA ARG A 5 11.51 3.22 11.68
C ARG A 5 10.03 2.91 11.98
N PRO A 6 9.26 3.80 12.65
CA PRO A 6 7.85 3.53 12.91
C PRO A 6 7.03 3.41 11.63
N ALA A 7 7.32 4.22 10.60
CA ALA A 7 6.65 4.11 9.31
C ALA A 7 6.89 2.74 8.66
N PHE A 8 8.13 2.24 8.64
CA PHE A 8 8.44 0.91 8.11
C PHE A 8 7.85 -0.22 8.96
N ASN A 9 7.84 -0.10 10.29
CA ASN A 9 7.21 -1.06 11.18
C ASN A 9 5.74 -1.27 10.83
N VAL A 10 4.99 -0.18 10.70
CA VAL A 10 3.54 -0.24 10.47
C VAL A 10 3.21 -0.51 9.00
N ASN A 11 3.81 0.22 8.07
CA ASN A 11 3.40 0.15 6.67
C ASN A 11 4.01 -1.04 5.92
N TYR A 12 5.27 -1.37 6.20
CA TYR A 12 6.00 -2.37 5.41
C TYR A 12 6.07 -3.72 6.13
N PHE A 13 6.62 -3.78 7.34
CA PHE A 13 6.87 -5.05 8.00
C PHE A 13 5.57 -5.78 8.36
N VAL A 14 4.56 -5.09 8.89
CA VAL A 14 3.23 -5.70 9.15
C VAL A 14 2.59 -6.20 7.85
N LEU A 15 2.68 -5.43 6.76
CA LEU A 15 2.16 -5.84 5.45
C LEU A 15 2.86 -7.10 4.94
N VAL A 16 4.20 -7.14 4.98
CA VAL A 16 4.99 -8.32 4.59
C VAL A 16 4.56 -9.55 5.38
N MET A 17 4.47 -9.42 6.71
CA MET A 17 4.05 -10.51 7.58
C MET A 17 2.63 -10.99 7.24
N GLY A 18 1.69 -10.05 7.07
CA GLY A 18 0.31 -10.36 6.70
C GLY A 18 0.21 -11.06 5.35
N SER A 19 0.88 -10.56 4.32
CA SER A 19 0.86 -11.17 2.98
C SER A 19 1.48 -12.57 2.98
N LEU A 20 2.56 -12.81 3.73
CA LEU A 20 3.19 -14.13 3.80
C LEU A 20 2.29 -15.15 4.53
N VAL A 21 1.63 -14.72 5.62
CA VAL A 21 0.65 -15.57 6.32
C VAL A 21 -0.54 -15.87 5.40
N ALA A 22 -1.08 -14.86 4.72
CA ALA A 22 -2.18 -15.04 3.76
C ALA A 22 -1.79 -15.99 2.63
N ALA A 23 -0.62 -15.81 2.01
CA ALA A 23 -0.13 -16.68 0.94
C ALA A 23 -0.01 -18.14 1.37
N ARG A 24 0.43 -18.38 2.61
CA ARG A 24 0.48 -19.74 3.19
C ARG A 24 -0.91 -20.34 3.35
N LEU A 25 -1.86 -19.58 3.90
CA LEU A 25 -3.23 -20.06 4.17
C LEU A 25 -4.05 -20.26 2.90
N LEU A 26 -3.80 -19.43 1.88
CA LEU A 26 -4.53 -19.44 0.61
C LEU A 26 -3.92 -20.36 -0.44
N ARG A 27 -2.76 -20.98 -0.18
CA ARG A 27 -1.98 -21.74 -1.17
C ARG A 27 -2.77 -22.82 -1.93
N GLN A 28 -3.78 -23.42 -1.32
CA GLN A 28 -4.62 -24.48 -1.90
C GLN A 28 -6.02 -24.00 -2.31
N ARG A 29 -6.32 -22.70 -2.17
CA ARG A 29 -7.64 -22.11 -2.43
C ARG A 29 -7.60 -21.36 -3.76
N SER A 30 -8.06 -22.02 -4.82
CA SER A 30 -8.24 -21.37 -6.12
C SER A 30 -9.24 -20.20 -6.04
N GLY A 31 -9.00 -19.17 -6.83
CA GLY A 31 -9.86 -17.97 -6.86
C GLY A 31 -9.71 -17.06 -5.64
N SER A 32 -8.57 -17.15 -4.95
CA SER A 32 -8.25 -16.24 -3.85
C SER A 32 -7.30 -15.12 -4.30
N ALA A 33 -7.37 -13.99 -3.60
CA ALA A 33 -6.55 -12.82 -3.89
C ALA A 33 -5.90 -12.26 -2.61
N ILE A 34 -4.68 -11.74 -2.76
CA ILE A 34 -3.99 -10.91 -1.78
C ILE A 34 -3.87 -9.51 -2.38
N ILE A 35 -4.55 -8.54 -1.76
CA ILE A 35 -4.57 -7.16 -2.22
C ILE A 35 -3.79 -6.32 -1.20
N ASN A 36 -2.62 -5.86 -1.61
CA ASN A 36 -1.86 -4.89 -0.84
C ASN A 36 -2.27 -3.47 -1.25
N VAL A 37 -2.39 -2.57 -0.27
CA VAL A 37 -2.72 -1.17 -0.51
C VAL A 37 -1.48 -0.31 -0.26
N GLY A 38 -1.03 0.38 -1.30
CA GLY A 38 0.10 1.31 -1.26
C GLY A 38 -0.38 2.75 -1.44
N SER A 39 0.25 3.47 -2.37
CA SER A 39 -0.09 4.85 -2.71
C SER A 39 0.41 5.14 -4.13
N VAL A 40 -0.10 6.19 -4.79
CA VAL A 40 0.57 6.78 -5.96
C VAL A 40 2.03 7.14 -5.65
N LEU A 41 2.37 7.37 -4.38
CA LEU A 41 3.74 7.57 -3.92
C LEU A 41 4.60 6.29 -3.93
N SER A 42 4.07 5.17 -4.40
CA SER A 42 4.87 4.02 -4.82
C SER A 42 5.61 4.29 -6.14
N ASP A 43 5.19 5.30 -6.92
CA ASP A 43 5.73 5.61 -8.24
C ASP A 43 6.39 6.99 -8.32
N CYS A 44 6.11 7.88 -7.37
CA CYS A 44 6.76 9.18 -7.22
C CYS A 44 6.99 9.53 -5.74
N ALA A 45 7.79 10.57 -5.46
CA ALA A 45 8.06 11.03 -4.10
C ALA A 45 7.65 12.50 -3.94
N ILE A 46 7.25 12.86 -2.72
CA ILE A 46 6.91 14.25 -2.36
C ILE A 46 7.82 14.71 -1.21
N VAL A 47 8.27 15.96 -1.29
CA VAL A 47 9.06 16.61 -0.24
C VAL A 47 8.28 16.57 1.09
N TYR A 48 8.99 16.36 2.20
CA TYR A 48 8.43 16.17 3.55
C TYR A 48 7.71 14.83 3.80
N GLN A 49 7.60 13.94 2.81
CA GLN A 49 7.04 12.59 2.99
C GLN A 49 8.06 11.47 2.77
N GLY A 50 9.36 11.75 2.92
CA GLY A 50 10.43 10.79 2.64
C GLY A 50 10.28 9.44 3.33
N ALA A 51 9.91 9.41 4.62
CA ALA A 51 9.65 8.17 5.35
C ALA A 51 8.48 7.38 4.74
N TYR A 52 7.34 8.05 4.49
CA TYR A 52 6.15 7.43 3.92
C TYR A 52 6.37 6.95 2.48
N SER A 53 6.88 7.82 1.59
CA SER A 53 7.20 7.46 0.20
C SER A 53 8.19 6.29 0.12
N SER A 54 9.18 6.23 1.01
CA SER A 54 10.11 5.08 1.06
C SER A 54 9.37 3.77 1.35
N THR A 55 8.39 3.78 2.28
CA THR A 55 7.59 2.58 2.60
C THR A 55 6.73 2.14 1.42
N THR A 56 6.11 3.07 0.68
CA THR A 56 5.22 2.75 -0.44
C THR A 56 6.00 2.20 -1.64
N TYR A 57 7.24 2.64 -1.88
CA TYR A 57 8.14 2.00 -2.85
C TYR A 57 8.50 0.57 -2.44
N ALA A 58 8.80 0.36 -1.15
CA ALA A 58 9.14 -0.97 -0.63
C ALA A 58 7.94 -1.94 -0.75
N ILE A 59 6.73 -1.49 -0.42
CA ILE A 59 5.48 -2.27 -0.60
C ILE A 59 5.31 -2.68 -2.06
N ARG A 60 5.57 -1.78 -3.02
CA ARG A 60 5.49 -2.10 -4.46
C ARG A 60 6.48 -3.18 -4.85
N ALA A 61 7.74 -3.03 -4.45
CA ALA A 61 8.77 -4.02 -4.76
C ALA A 61 8.42 -5.39 -4.17
N PHE A 62 8.02 -5.43 -2.89
CA PHE A 62 7.62 -6.66 -2.22
C PHE A 62 6.40 -7.32 -2.88
N THR A 63 5.37 -6.55 -3.21
CA THR A 63 4.14 -7.09 -3.82
C THR A 63 4.44 -7.71 -5.18
N ASN A 64 5.32 -7.09 -5.99
CA ASN A 64 5.77 -7.65 -7.26
C ASN A 64 6.53 -8.97 -7.07
N VAL A 65 7.45 -9.02 -6.11
CA VAL A 65 8.22 -10.24 -5.81
C VAL A 65 7.31 -11.35 -5.32
N LEU A 66 6.35 -11.06 -4.44
CA LEU A 66 5.38 -12.04 -3.96
C LEU A 66 4.56 -12.62 -5.11
N ARG A 67 4.02 -11.75 -5.98
CA ARG A 67 3.27 -12.16 -7.17
C ARG A 67 4.10 -13.10 -8.05
N MET A 68 5.31 -12.69 -8.42
CA MET A 68 6.21 -13.49 -9.27
C MET A 68 6.58 -14.83 -8.63
N ALA A 69 6.78 -14.86 -7.30
CA ALA A 69 7.12 -16.09 -6.59
C ALA A 69 5.94 -17.08 -6.57
N LEU A 70 4.71 -16.60 -6.35
CA LEU A 70 3.52 -17.45 -6.35
C LEU A 70 3.19 -17.95 -7.76
N GLU A 71 3.32 -17.10 -8.78
CA GLU A 71 3.17 -17.48 -10.20
C GLU A 71 4.17 -18.57 -10.58
N ARG A 72 5.46 -18.39 -10.25
CA ARG A 72 6.51 -19.38 -10.50
C ARG A 72 6.23 -20.73 -9.84
N ASP A 73 5.70 -20.71 -8.62
CA ASP A 73 5.38 -21.91 -7.84
C ASP A 73 4.02 -22.53 -8.21
N GLY A 74 3.30 -21.98 -9.20
CA GLY A 74 1.99 -22.47 -9.64
C GLY A 74 0.88 -22.33 -8.58
N VAL A 75 1.03 -21.39 -7.65
CA VAL A 75 0.07 -21.17 -6.57
C VAL A 75 -1.11 -20.34 -7.11
N PRO A 76 -2.37 -20.81 -7.01
CA PRO A 76 -3.54 -20.17 -7.64
C PRO A 76 -4.09 -18.98 -6.82
N VAL A 77 -3.21 -18.07 -6.44
CA VAL A 77 -3.51 -16.87 -5.64
C VAL A 77 -3.15 -15.63 -6.48
N ALA A 78 -4.14 -14.79 -6.76
CA ALA A 78 -3.90 -13.49 -7.39
C ALA A 78 -3.23 -12.55 -6.39
N VAL A 79 -2.31 -11.71 -6.86
CA VAL A 79 -1.65 -10.70 -6.03
C VAL A 79 -1.73 -9.36 -6.74
N ALA A 80 -2.34 -8.36 -6.08
CA ALA A 80 -2.53 -7.03 -6.63
C ALA A 80 -1.99 -5.95 -5.69
N LEU A 81 -1.61 -4.81 -6.28
CA LEU A 81 -1.28 -3.59 -5.57
C LEU A 81 -2.24 -2.48 -6.00
N ILE A 82 -3.03 -1.98 -5.07
CA ILE A 82 -3.85 -0.78 -5.29
C ILE A 82 -3.08 0.43 -4.79
N LYS A 83 -3.05 1.49 -5.59
CA LYS A 83 -2.30 2.72 -5.33
C LYS A 83 -3.24 3.93 -5.28
N PRO A 84 -3.90 4.18 -4.14
CA PRO A 84 -4.74 5.37 -4.00
C PRO A 84 -3.96 6.66 -4.25
N GLY A 85 -4.59 7.57 -5.00
CA GLY A 85 -4.15 8.96 -5.17
C GLY A 85 -4.67 9.86 -4.05
N GLY A 86 -4.94 11.13 -4.38
CA GLY A 86 -5.64 12.01 -3.45
C GLY A 86 -7.07 11.51 -3.21
N MET A 87 -7.40 11.15 -1.96
CA MET A 87 -8.72 10.62 -1.59
C MET A 87 -9.40 11.55 -0.58
N HIS A 88 -10.71 11.76 -0.73
CA HIS A 88 -11.52 12.57 0.19
C HIS A 88 -11.74 11.81 1.51
N THR A 89 -10.71 11.79 2.34
CA THR A 89 -10.70 11.16 3.67
C THR A 89 -10.24 12.18 4.72
N PRO A 90 -10.57 11.99 6.01
CA PRO A 90 -10.06 12.83 7.11
C PRO A 90 -8.54 12.72 7.36
N CYS A 91 -7.77 12.11 6.47
CA CYS A 91 -6.32 11.91 6.62
C CYS A 91 -5.56 13.23 6.90
N PRO A 92 -5.81 14.36 6.20
CA PRO A 92 -5.10 15.61 6.46
C PRO A 92 -5.29 16.18 7.87
N GLU A 93 -6.44 15.90 8.50
CA GLU A 93 -6.77 16.36 9.86
C GLU A 93 -5.93 15.64 10.92
N HIS A 94 -5.54 14.39 10.64
CA HIS A 94 -4.79 13.52 11.56
C HIS A 94 -3.31 13.39 11.18
N ALA A 95 -2.89 13.98 10.07
CA ALA A 95 -1.53 13.85 9.58
C ALA A 95 -0.53 14.60 10.46
N ARG A 96 0.57 13.92 10.82
CA ARG A 96 1.74 14.58 11.44
C ARG A 96 2.26 15.65 10.49
N ARG A 97 2.45 16.87 10.99
CA ARG A 97 2.94 18.03 10.22
C ARG A 97 4.25 18.57 10.79
N TYR A 98 5.14 19.01 9.90
CA TYR A 98 6.41 19.65 10.22
C TYR A 98 6.46 21.12 9.80
N VAL A 99 5.35 21.62 9.25
CA VAL A 99 5.15 23.00 8.81
C VAL A 99 3.84 23.53 9.38
N ASP A 100 3.74 24.83 9.56
CA ASP A 100 2.56 25.49 10.15
C ASP A 100 1.33 25.43 9.24
N GLN A 101 1.54 25.24 7.94
CA GLN A 101 0.46 25.07 6.99
C GLN A 101 -0.19 23.69 7.15
N ALA A 102 -1.52 23.65 7.17
CA ALA A 102 -2.27 22.41 7.19
C ALA A 102 -1.89 21.52 5.98
N PRO A 103 -1.66 20.21 6.18
CA PRO A 103 -1.48 19.27 5.08
C PRO A 103 -2.67 19.39 4.14
N ARG A 104 -2.40 19.49 2.84
CA ARG A 104 -3.45 19.46 1.81
C ARG A 104 -3.17 18.32 0.88
N VAL A 105 -4.22 17.59 0.54
CA VAL A 105 -4.18 16.63 -0.55
C VAL A 105 -4.08 17.43 -1.85
N PRO A 106 -3.05 17.23 -2.69
CA PRO A 106 -3.01 17.88 -3.99
C PRO A 106 -4.24 17.52 -4.82
N PRO A 107 -4.79 18.43 -5.65
CA PRO A 107 -5.82 18.08 -6.61
C PRO A 107 -5.25 17.05 -7.63
N VAL A 108 -5.99 16.10 -8.18
CA VAL A 108 -7.42 15.75 -8.09
C VAL A 108 -7.73 14.92 -6.83
N ILE A 109 -8.88 15.16 -6.19
CA ILE A 109 -9.35 14.40 -5.03
C ILE A 109 -10.50 13.49 -5.46
N TYR A 110 -10.35 12.18 -5.26
CA TYR A 110 -11.32 11.15 -5.60
C TYR A 110 -12.15 10.70 -4.39
N ASP A 111 -13.31 10.11 -4.66
CA ASP A 111 -14.14 9.46 -3.64
C ASP A 111 -13.48 8.13 -3.19
N PRO A 112 -13.35 7.85 -1.88
CA PRO A 112 -12.78 6.59 -1.39
C PRO A 112 -13.49 5.32 -1.90
N ARG A 113 -14.76 5.42 -2.32
CA ARG A 113 -15.49 4.31 -2.95
C ARG A 113 -14.79 3.81 -4.20
N LEU A 114 -14.06 4.66 -4.92
CA LEU A 114 -13.27 4.24 -6.08
C LEU A 114 -12.22 3.17 -5.70
N VAL A 115 -11.62 3.29 -4.52
CA VAL A 115 -10.66 2.29 -4.01
C VAL A 115 -11.40 1.02 -3.57
N ALA A 116 -12.56 1.16 -2.93
CA ALA A 116 -13.39 0.03 -2.53
C ALA A 116 -13.87 -0.79 -3.74
N ASP A 117 -14.35 -0.12 -4.79
CA ASP A 117 -14.76 -0.74 -6.04
C ASP A 117 -13.57 -1.46 -6.69
N ALA A 118 -12.39 -0.83 -6.73
CA ALA A 118 -11.18 -1.48 -7.24
C ALA A 118 -10.82 -2.76 -6.47
N ILE A 119 -10.95 -2.76 -5.14
CA ILE A 119 -10.72 -3.95 -4.31
C ILE A 119 -11.68 -5.08 -4.67
N GLN A 120 -12.94 -4.78 -5.00
CA GLN A 120 -13.96 -5.78 -5.33
C GLN A 120 -13.79 -6.41 -6.72
N THR A 121 -12.94 -5.82 -7.58
CA THR A 121 -12.73 -6.27 -8.97
C THR A 121 -11.51 -7.17 -9.17
N VAL A 122 -10.67 -7.37 -8.14
CA VAL A 122 -9.50 -8.26 -8.17
C VAL A 122 -9.91 -9.70 -7.93
#